data_AF-A0A7X5IR27-F1
#
_entry.id   AF-A0A7X5IR27-F1
#
_cell.length_a   1.000
_cell.length_b   1.000
_cell.length_c   1.000
_cell.angle_alpha   90.00
_cell.angle_beta   90.00
_cell.angle_gamma   90.00
#
_symmetry.space_group_name_H-M   'P 1'
#
loop_
_entity.id
_entity.type
_entity.pdbx_description
1 polymer ?
#
loop_
_entity_poly.entity_id
_entity_poly.type
_entity_poly.pdbx_seq_one_letter_code
_entity_poly.pdbx_strand_id
1 'polypeptide(L)' 'MEHISYKMQTEIVNFQGREILLENLTPILTPEQEAAKRRELEQRLYEVFRKYQQRETPAS' A
#
# COMPACT_ATOMS: atom_id res chain seq x y z
N MET A 1 -1.76 -11.14 -19.37
CA MET A 1 -1.93 -10.13 -18.31
C MET A 1 -2.87 -10.72 -17.28
N GLU A 2 -2.49 -10.73 -16.00
CA GLU A 2 -3.40 -11.17 -14.94
C GLU A 2 -4.63 -10.26 -14.93
N HIS A 3 -5.83 -10.86 -14.90
CA HIS A 3 -7.08 -10.12 -14.91
C HIS A 3 -7.41 -9.66 -13.48
N ILE A 4 -6.92 -8.47 -13.11
CA ILE A 4 -7.20 -7.88 -11.79
C ILE A 4 -8.62 -7.31 -11.81
N SER A 5 -9.46 -7.81 -10.92
CA SER A 5 -10.80 -7.26 -10.70
C SER A 5 -10.74 -6.14 -9.66
N TYR A 6 -11.65 -5.18 -9.75
CA TYR A 6 -11.67 -4.03 -8.84
C TYR A 6 -13.03 -3.92 -8.15
N LYS A 7 -13.00 -3.62 -6.85
CA LYS A 7 -14.15 -3.12 -6.12
C LYS A 7 -14.16 -1.59 -6.26
N MET A 8 -15.26 -1.06 -6.78
CA MET A 8 -15.47 0.38 -6.89
C MET A 8 -16.30 0.88 -5.72
N GLN A 9 -15.89 2.02 -5.16
CA GLN A 9 -16.63 2.78 -4.17
C GLN A 9 -16.68 4.24 -4.61
N THR A 10 -17.88 4.81 -4.66
CA THR A 10 -18.08 6.19 -5.08
C THR A 10 -18.37 7.05 -3.87
N GLU A 11 -17.66 8.16 -3.74
CA GLU A 11 -17.80 9.09 -2.62
C GLU A 11 -17.85 10.52 -3.14
N ILE A 12 -18.69 11.35 -2.53
CA ILE A 12 -18.68 12.80 -2.79
C ILE A 12 -17.75 13.42 -1.76
N VAL A 13 -16.69 14.07 -2.23
CA VAL A 13 -15.72 14.73 -1.36
C VAL A 13 -15.65 16.21 -1.70
N ASN A 14 -15.49 17.05 -0.68
CA ASN A 14 -15.20 18.46 -0.89
C ASN A 14 -13.69 18.63 -1.11
N PHE A 15 -13.32 19.10 -2.29
CA PHE A 15 -11.94 19.41 -2.63
C PHE A 15 -11.85 20.85 -3.14
N GLN A 16 -11.10 21.70 -2.42
CA GLN A 16 -10.94 23.11 -2.75
C GLN A 16 -12.27 23.89 -2.86
N GLY A 17 -13.24 23.59 -1.99
CA GLY A 17 -14.54 24.24 -1.99
C GLY A 17 -15.49 23.77 -3.09
N ARG A 18 -15.13 22.72 -3.84
CA ARG A 18 -15.99 22.07 -4.84
C ARG A 18 -16.33 20.66 -4.40
N GLU A 19 -17.56 20.24 -4.60
CA GLU A 19 -17.95 18.85 -4.45
C GLU A 19 -17.54 18.09 -5.72
N ILE A 20 -16.71 17.06 -5.54
CA ILE A 20 -16.27 16.18 -6.62
C ILE A 20 -16.69 14.74 -6.32
N LEU A 21 -17.02 14.01 -7.38
CA LEU A 21 -17.28 12.57 -7.31
C LEU A 21 -15.94 11.84 -7.40
N LEU A 22 -15.60 11.09 -6.37
CA LEU A 22 -14.38 10.29 -6.30
C LEU A 22 -14.74 8.82 -6.48
N GLU A 23 -14.13 8.16 -7.47
CA GLU A 23 -14.25 6.73 -7.70
C GLU A 23 -13.01 6.01 -7.15
N ASN A 24 -13.15 5.45 -5.95
CA ASN A 24 -12.11 4.70 -5.28
C ASN A 24 -12.13 3.24 -5.77
N LEU A 25 -11.08 2.83 -6.50
CA LEU A 25 -10.91 1.48 -7.00
C LEU A 25 -9.92 0.70 -6.11
N THR A 26 -10.42 -0.34 -5.45
CA THR A 26 -9.59 -1.26 -4.66
C THR A 26 -9.42 -2.56 -5.42
N PRO A 27 -8.19 -3.03 -5.68
CA PRO A 27 -7.98 -4.30 -6.37
C PRO A 27 -8.45 -5.46 -5.50
N ILE A 28 -9.19 -6.38 -6.11
CA ILE A 28 -9.60 -7.65 -5.49
C ILE A 28 -8.47 -8.64 -5.75
N LEU A 29 -7.76 -9.00 -4.69
CA LEU A 29 -6.63 -9.92 -4.75
C LEU A 29 -7.06 -11.31 -4.29
N THR A 30 -6.47 -12.34 -4.88
CA THR A 30 -6.58 -13.69 -4.29
C THR A 30 -5.80 -13.74 -2.97
N PRO A 31 -6.09 -14.70 -2.07
CA PRO A 31 -5.33 -14.88 -0.84
C PRO A 31 -3.82 -15.03 -1.08
N GLU A 32 -3.39 -15.71 -2.16
CA GLU A 32 -1.98 -15.85 -2.50
C GLU A 32 -1.35 -14.51 -2.92
N GLN A 33 -2.05 -13.72 -3.73
CA GLN A 33 -1.58 -12.40 -4.16
C GLN A 33 -1.49 -11.41 -2.98
N GLU A 34 -2.47 -11.45 -2.08
CA GLU A 34 -2.44 -10.64 -0.85
C GLU A 34 -1.26 -11.02 0.04
N ALA A 35 -1.04 -12.33 0.26
CA ALA A 35 0.09 -12.83 1.03
C ALA A 35 1.44 -12.43 0.41
N ALA A 36 1.56 -12.49 -0.92
CA ALA A 36 2.76 -12.06 -1.63
C ALA A 36 3.04 -10.56 -1.44
N LYS A 37 2.02 -9.70 -1.62
CA LYS A 37 2.15 -8.25 -1.39
C LYS A 37 2.48 -7.92 0.07
N ARG A 38 1.83 -8.60 1.02
CA ARG A 38 2.11 -8.41 2.45
C ARG A 38 3.55 -8.78 2.79
N ARG A 39 4.06 -9.88 2.26
CA ARG A 39 5.45 -10.32 2.45
C ARG A 39 6.46 -9.36 1.79
N GLU A 40 6.14 -8.80 0.63
CA GLU A 40 6.97 -7.77 0.00
C GLU A 40 7.04 -6.52 0.87
N LEU A 41 5.90 -6.04 1.38
CA LEU A 41 5.84 -4.88 2.25
C LEU A 41 6.64 -5.10 3.53
N GLU A 42 6.47 -6.25 4.18
CA GLU A 42 7.20 -6.61 5.39
C GLU A 42 8.72 -6.64 5.16
N GLN A 43 9.17 -7.22 4.04
CA GLN A 43 10.60 -7.21 3.68
C GLN A 43 11.13 -5.79 3.51
N ARG A 44 10.42 -4.93 2.80
CA ARG A 44 10.83 -3.53 2.62
C ARG A 44 10.87 -2.77 3.94
N LEU A 45 9.89 -2.99 4.81
CA LEU A 45 9.87 -2.40 6.15
C LEU A 45 11.06 -2.90 6.98
N TYR A 46 11.34 -4.20 6.97
CA TYR A 46 12.49 -4.78 7.66
C TYR A 46 13.81 -4.16 7.17
N GLU A 47 14.00 -4.00 5.86
CA GLU A 47 15.19 -3.36 5.32
C GLU A 47 15.36 -1.91 5.79
N VAL A 48 14.26 -1.15 5.83
CA VAL A 48 14.27 0.22 6.33
C VAL A 48 14.63 0.24 7.81
N PHE A 49 13.95 -0.53 8.65
CA PHE A 49 14.20 -0.54 10.10
C PHE A 49 15.61 -1.02 10.43
N ARG A 50 16.10 -2.07 9.76
CA ARG A 50 17.49 -2.56 9.92
C ARG A 50 18.51 -1.46 9.61
N LYS A 51 18.31 -0.68 8.55
CA LYS A 51 19.21 0.43 8.18
C LYS A 51 19.25 1.51 9.27
N TYR A 52 18.12 1.81 9.91
CA TYR A 52 18.08 2.77 11.00
C TYR A 52 18.79 2.23 12.25
N GLN A 53 18.59 0.96 12.61
CA GLN A 53 19.31 0.34 13.73
C GLN A 53 20.84 0.31 13.52
N GLN A 54 21.30 0.00 12.30
CA GLN A 54 22.73 -0.03 11.99
C GLN A 54 23.41 1.34 12.07
N ARG A 55 22.67 2.43 11.89
CA ARG A 55 23.20 3.80 12.02
C ARG A 55 23.42 4.21 13.48
N GLU A 56 22.73 3.58 14.42
CA GLU A 56 22.82 3.87 15.86
C GLU A 56 23.89 3.04 16.58
N THR A 57 24.41 1.99 15.93
CA THR A 57 25.60 1.26 16.40
C THR A 57 26.84 1.81 15.70
N PRO A 58 27.61 2.75 16.30
CA PRO A 58 28.96 3.02 15.81
C PRO A 58 29.74 1.71 15.87
N ALA A 59 30.46 1.40 14.78
CA ALA A 59 31.44 0.32 14.76
C ALA A 59 32.42 0.58 15.92
N SER A 60 32.34 -0.26 16.95
CA SER A 60 33.26 -0.25 18.08
C SER A 60 34.56 -0.95 17.72
#